data_AF-A0A838VM51-F1
#
_entry.id   AF-A0A838VM51-F1
#
_cell.length_a   1.000
_cell.length_b   1.000
_cell.length_c   1.000
_cell.angle_alpha   90.00
_cell.angle_beta   90.00
_cell.angle_gamma   90.00
#
_symmetry.space_group_name_H-M   'P 1'
#
loop_
_entity.id
_entity.type
_entity.pdbx_description
1 polymer ?
#
loop_
_entity_poly.entity_id
_entity_poly.type
_entity_poly.pdbx_seq_one_letter_code
_entity_poly.pdbx_strand_id
1 'polypeptide(L)'
;MVAFHIERGVTVPLSASEFYAGLAQRFNGRDEMYFLPEQVAEYDKKRQTVKEILQLELIVTNEETAVQWLKQQLTKKPQTFQEIHSQFMLSKAAWSKFETPLELSELLEQNFLRYESKGTIPKQIVSWLKQSSTHRDKIKKIEENSSTDKIGLETNDSLLINAAKDKWYVPDPNQTIDLEKLREKSLLKEFEEYRKSKQKKLKVFRLEAVRAGFAKAWKDKNYQLIVDVAEKIPEKVLQEDPKLIMLYDNAMNRLE
;
A
#
# COMPACT_ATOMS: atom_id res chain seq x y z
N MET A 1 20.26 -15.93 -13.49
CA MET A 1 20.22 -17.41 -13.47
C MET A 1 19.32 -18.01 -14.55
N VAL A 2 18.17 -17.40 -14.87
CA VAL A 2 17.34 -17.80 -16.02
C VAL A 2 18.13 -17.67 -17.34
N ALA A 3 18.85 -16.55 -17.53
CA ALA A 3 19.72 -16.35 -18.70
C ALA A 3 20.81 -17.43 -18.87
N PHE A 4 21.48 -17.86 -17.79
CA PHE A 4 22.54 -18.87 -17.83
C PHE A 4 22.07 -20.27 -18.26
N HIS A 5 20.83 -20.64 -17.92
CA HIS A 5 20.24 -21.93 -18.30
C HIS A 5 19.64 -21.89 -19.71
N ILE A 6 19.05 -20.75 -20.09
CA ILE A 6 18.53 -20.50 -21.44
C ILE A 6 19.67 -20.46 -22.47
N GLU A 7 20.81 -19.82 -22.17
CA GLU A 7 21.99 -19.79 -23.05
C GLU A 7 22.61 -21.17 -23.29
N ARG A 8 22.40 -22.12 -22.37
CA ARG A 8 22.93 -23.49 -22.47
C ARG A 8 21.91 -24.52 -22.93
N GLY A 9 20.69 -24.10 -23.30
CA GLY A 9 19.64 -24.97 -23.83
C GLY A 9 19.07 -25.97 -22.83
N VAL A 10 19.24 -25.73 -21.52
CA VAL A 10 18.77 -26.62 -20.45
C VAL A 10 17.56 -26.00 -19.75
N THR A 11 16.51 -26.78 -19.52
CA THR A 11 15.34 -26.35 -18.73
C THR A 11 15.76 -26.10 -17.29
N VAL A 12 15.27 -25.00 -16.70
CA VAL A 12 15.61 -24.66 -15.30
C VAL A 12 15.02 -25.76 -14.39
N PRO A 13 15.86 -26.53 -13.66
CA PRO A 13 15.40 -27.71 -12.92
C PRO A 13 14.73 -27.37 -11.58
N LEU A 14 14.42 -26.10 -11.34
CA LEU A 14 13.89 -25.58 -10.08
C LEU A 14 12.73 -24.66 -10.38
N SER A 15 11.63 -24.82 -9.65
CA SER A 15 10.55 -23.84 -9.63
C SER A 15 11.04 -22.54 -8.98
N ALA A 16 10.38 -21.41 -9.29
CA ALA A 16 10.70 -20.13 -8.66
C ALA A 16 10.65 -20.23 -7.12
N SER A 17 9.71 -21.01 -6.57
CA SER A 17 9.57 -21.22 -5.13
C SER A 17 10.76 -21.96 -4.50
N GLU A 18 11.21 -23.06 -5.13
CA GLU A 18 12.37 -23.82 -4.66
C GLU A 18 13.67 -23.00 -4.77
N PHE A 19 13.75 -22.15 -5.78
CA PHE A 19 14.86 -21.23 -5.96
C PHE A 19 14.95 -20.20 -4.82
N TYR A 20 13.83 -19.52 -4.51
CA TYR A 20 13.80 -18.57 -3.39
C TYR A 20 14.02 -19.25 -2.04
N ALA A 21 13.52 -20.47 -1.85
CA ALA A 21 13.80 -21.27 -0.65
C ALA A 21 15.30 -21.60 -0.52
N GLY A 22 15.98 -21.93 -1.62
CA GLY A 22 17.42 -22.16 -1.65
C GLY A 22 18.23 -20.88 -1.37
N LEU A 23 17.76 -19.72 -1.83
CA LEU A 23 18.39 -18.43 -1.51
C LEU A 23 18.28 -18.11 -0.02
N ALA A 24 17.12 -18.33 0.59
CA ALA A 24 16.92 -18.12 2.02
C ALA A 24 17.76 -19.04 2.91
N GLN A 25 18.10 -20.24 2.44
CA GLN A 25 18.96 -21.17 3.18
C GLN A 25 20.46 -20.85 3.06
N ARG A 26 20.90 -20.24 1.95
CA ARG A 26 22.34 -20.07 1.63
C ARG A 26 22.84 -18.63 1.76
N PHE A 27 21.96 -17.64 1.73
CA PHE A 27 22.32 -16.22 1.72
C PHE A 27 21.59 -15.47 2.82
N ASN A 28 22.18 -14.36 3.24
CA ASN A 28 21.58 -13.51 4.26
C ASN A 28 20.55 -12.57 3.63
N GLY A 29 19.33 -12.58 4.15
CA GLY A 29 18.26 -11.66 3.73
C GLY A 29 18.36 -10.30 4.42
N ARG A 30 18.21 -9.21 3.66
CA ARG A 30 18.00 -7.82 4.13
C ARG A 30 17.04 -7.10 3.17
N ASP A 31 16.00 -6.46 3.70
CA ASP A 31 15.02 -5.69 2.90
C ASP A 31 14.52 -6.43 1.63
N GLU A 32 14.07 -7.68 1.79
CA GLU A 32 13.60 -8.56 0.68
C GLU A 32 14.64 -8.90 -0.40
N MET A 33 15.93 -8.63 -0.15
CA MET A 33 17.05 -8.97 -1.02
C MET A 33 18.00 -9.97 -0.34
N TYR A 34 18.68 -10.80 -1.14
CA TYR A 34 19.68 -11.77 -0.67
C TYR A 34 21.09 -11.30 -0.99
N PHE A 35 21.96 -11.30 0.03
CA PHE A 35 23.33 -10.83 -0.08
C PHE A 35 24.33 -11.93 0.24
N LEU A 36 25.50 -11.87 -0.40
CA LEU A 36 26.67 -12.64 0.03
C LEU A 36 27.09 -12.19 1.44
N PRO A 37 27.62 -13.08 2.29
CA PRO A 37 28.05 -12.74 3.66
C PRO A 37 28.97 -11.52 3.72
N GLU A 38 29.84 -11.34 2.73
CA GLU A 38 30.77 -10.20 2.62
C GLU A 38 30.07 -8.88 2.26
N GLN A 39 28.99 -8.94 1.49
CA GLN A 39 28.19 -7.78 1.07
C GLN A 39 27.25 -7.27 2.17
N VAL A 40 26.92 -8.13 3.16
CA VAL A 40 26.06 -7.76 4.29
C VAL A 40 26.66 -6.62 5.09
N ALA A 41 27.95 -6.70 5.43
CA ALA A 41 28.61 -5.68 6.23
C ALA A 41 28.70 -4.33 5.50
N GLU A 42 28.93 -4.35 4.19
CA GLU A 42 28.97 -3.13 3.37
C GLU A 42 27.56 -2.54 3.17
N TYR A 43 26.56 -3.39 2.94
CA TYR A 43 25.16 -2.99 2.85
C TYR A 43 24.68 -2.39 4.17
N ASP A 44 24.90 -3.05 5.30
CA ASP A 44 24.50 -2.56 6.63
C ASP A 44 25.18 -1.22 6.94
N LYS A 45 26.46 -1.05 6.58
CA LYS A 45 27.19 0.22 6.74
C LYS A 45 26.62 1.32 5.83
N LYS A 46 26.32 1.01 4.56
CA LYS A 46 25.68 1.96 3.63
C LYS A 46 24.25 2.30 4.07
N ARG A 47 23.48 1.32 4.55
CA ARG A 47 22.11 1.50 5.05
C ARG A 47 22.06 2.35 6.29
N GLN A 48 23.08 2.28 7.15
CA GLN A 48 23.27 3.20 8.28
C GLN A 48 23.63 4.62 7.84
N THR A 49 24.40 4.80 6.75
CA THR A 49 24.71 6.13 6.20
C THR A 49 23.56 6.76 5.42
N VAL A 50 22.68 5.94 4.85
CA VAL A 50 21.44 6.42 4.23
C VAL A 50 20.43 6.62 5.36
N LYS A 51 20.38 7.84 5.90
CA LYS A 51 19.11 8.33 6.48
C LYS A 51 18.07 8.14 5.39
N GLU A 52 17.10 7.30 5.68
CA GLU A 52 15.80 7.15 5.00
C GLU A 52 15.75 7.69 3.56
N ILE A 53 15.46 6.81 2.59
CA ILE A 53 14.95 7.29 1.29
C ILE A 53 13.53 7.82 1.55
N LEU A 54 13.41 8.97 2.22
CA LEU A 54 12.19 9.65 2.63
C LEU A 54 12.33 11.14 2.34
N GLN A 55 12.66 11.48 1.11
CA GLN A 55 12.70 12.87 0.64
C GLN A 55 12.30 13.01 -0.84
N LEU A 56 11.27 12.28 -1.24
CA LEU A 56 10.33 12.86 -2.20
C LEU A 56 9.17 13.34 -1.35
N GLU A 57 9.05 14.65 -1.15
CA GLU A 57 7.78 15.23 -0.74
C GLU A 57 6.78 14.86 -1.82
N LEU A 58 6.03 13.79 -1.59
CA LEU A 58 5.00 13.35 -2.51
C LEU A 58 3.98 14.48 -2.62
N ILE A 59 3.90 15.07 -3.80
CA ILE A 59 2.84 16.02 -4.10
C ILE A 59 1.54 15.21 -4.16
N VAL A 60 0.62 15.53 -3.26
CA VAL A 60 -0.68 14.86 -3.20
C VAL A 60 -1.60 15.50 -4.24
N THR A 61 -1.74 14.83 -5.38
CA THR A 61 -2.55 15.30 -6.52
C THR A 61 -3.80 14.46 -6.76
N ASN A 62 -3.84 13.24 -6.25
CA ASN A 62 -4.93 12.29 -6.39
C ASN A 62 -4.96 11.27 -5.24
N GLU A 63 -5.90 10.33 -5.29
CA GLU A 63 -6.01 9.28 -4.27
C GLU A 63 -4.76 8.42 -4.14
N GLU A 64 -4.16 7.94 -5.24
CA GLU A 64 -2.99 7.05 -5.19
C GLU A 64 -1.82 7.74 -4.47
N THR A 65 -1.53 8.99 -4.82
CA THR A 65 -0.48 9.80 -4.17
C THR A 65 -0.83 10.14 -2.72
N ALA A 66 -2.11 10.37 -2.40
CA ALA A 66 -2.57 10.58 -1.03
C ALA A 66 -2.35 9.34 -0.15
N VAL A 67 -2.73 8.16 -0.64
CA VAL A 67 -2.53 6.89 0.08
C VAL A 67 -1.04 6.60 0.26
N GLN A 68 -0.21 6.87 -0.75
CA GLN A 68 1.24 6.74 -0.61
C GLN A 68 1.82 7.70 0.43
N TRP A 69 1.39 8.96 0.43
CA TRP A 69 1.79 9.94 1.43
C TRP A 69 1.38 9.49 2.84
N LEU A 70 0.13 9.04 3.03
CA LEU A 70 -0.34 8.51 4.30
C LEU A 70 0.47 7.29 4.76
N LYS A 71 0.79 6.38 3.83
CA LYS A 71 1.62 5.21 4.11
C LYS A 71 3.01 5.62 4.59
N GLN A 72 3.63 6.63 3.98
CA GLN A 72 4.91 7.17 4.46
C GLN A 72 4.80 7.74 5.88
N GLN A 73 3.76 8.52 6.17
CA GLN A 73 3.55 9.09 7.51
C GLN A 73 3.34 8.00 8.58
N LEU A 74 2.50 7.01 8.29
CA LEU A 74 2.13 5.95 9.22
C LEU A 74 3.23 4.89 9.41
N THR A 75 4.09 4.71 8.41
CA THR A 75 5.29 3.85 8.51
C THR A 75 6.32 4.46 9.45
N LYS A 76 6.51 5.79 9.40
CA LYS A 76 7.40 6.50 10.34
C LYS A 76 6.90 6.41 11.77
N LYS A 77 5.61 6.69 11.96
CA LYS A 77 4.97 6.71 13.27
C LYS A 77 3.46 6.49 13.15
N PRO A 78 2.87 5.58 13.94
CA PRO A 78 1.44 5.52 14.13
C PRO A 78 0.89 6.82 14.73
N GLN A 79 -0.09 7.41 14.05
CA GLN A 79 -0.61 8.74 14.34
C GLN A 79 -2.14 8.73 14.47
N THR A 80 -2.66 9.67 15.26
CA THR A 80 -4.10 9.90 15.40
C THR A 80 -4.64 10.67 14.18
N PHE A 81 -5.96 10.64 14.00
CA PHE A 81 -6.61 11.41 12.94
C PHE A 81 -6.24 12.91 13.00
N GLN A 82 -6.24 13.50 14.20
CA GLN A 82 -5.97 14.93 14.39
C GLN A 82 -4.53 15.31 14.00
N GLU A 83 -3.55 14.46 14.33
CA GLU A 83 -2.14 14.67 13.96
C GLU A 83 -1.94 14.64 12.44
N ILE A 84 -2.62 13.70 11.75
CA ILE A 84 -2.52 13.53 10.30
C ILE A 84 -3.29 14.64 9.57
N HIS A 85 -4.48 15.01 10.06
CA HIS A 85 -5.38 15.96 9.41
C HIS A 85 -4.70 17.30 9.13
N SER A 86 -4.01 17.87 10.12
CA SER A 86 -3.30 19.15 9.97
C SER A 86 -2.27 19.10 8.84
N GLN A 87 -1.52 18.01 8.71
CA GLN A 87 -0.50 17.82 7.68
C GLN A 87 -1.12 17.51 6.31
N PHE A 88 -2.20 16.73 6.30
CA PHE A 88 -2.90 16.34 5.08
C PHE A 88 -3.53 17.55 4.39
N MET A 89 -4.12 18.47 5.15
CA MET A 89 -4.70 19.70 4.60
C MET A 89 -3.67 20.58 3.89
N LEU A 90 -2.42 20.62 4.37
CA LEU A 90 -1.32 21.32 3.69
C LEU A 90 -0.94 20.62 2.38
N SER A 91 -0.92 19.29 2.37
CA SER A 91 -0.55 18.51 1.18
C SER A 91 -1.61 18.54 0.06
N LYS A 92 -2.90 18.71 0.40
CA LYS A 92 -4.03 18.68 -0.55
C LYS A 92 -4.13 19.93 -1.46
N ALA A 93 -3.23 20.90 -1.32
CA ALA A 93 -3.24 22.14 -2.11
C ALA A 93 -3.12 21.92 -3.63
N ALA A 94 -2.51 20.82 -4.06
CA ALA A 94 -2.27 20.47 -5.46
C ALA A 94 -3.27 19.44 -6.03
N TRP A 95 -4.42 19.23 -5.39
CA TRP A 95 -5.41 18.24 -5.81
C TRP A 95 -5.91 18.48 -7.24
N SER A 96 -5.99 17.41 -8.03
CA SER A 96 -6.44 17.46 -9.42
C SER A 96 -7.89 17.92 -9.51
N LYS A 97 -8.19 18.77 -10.50
CA LYS A 97 -9.55 19.29 -10.75
C LYS A 97 -10.53 18.22 -11.25
N PHE A 98 -10.02 17.11 -11.77
CA PHE A 98 -10.82 16.00 -12.28
C PHE A 98 -11.02 14.89 -11.26
N GLU A 99 -10.26 14.90 -10.15
CA GLU A 99 -10.29 13.86 -9.13
C GLU A 99 -11.34 14.17 -8.07
N THR A 100 -12.18 13.19 -7.74
CA THR A 100 -13.13 13.30 -6.62
C THR A 100 -12.35 13.57 -5.32
N PRO A 101 -12.63 14.68 -4.60
CA PRO A 101 -11.98 14.94 -3.33
C PRO A 101 -12.46 13.92 -2.29
N LEU A 102 -11.54 13.08 -1.83
CA LEU A 102 -11.82 12.15 -0.73
C LEU A 102 -11.50 12.82 0.61
N GLU A 103 -12.28 12.45 1.62
CA GLU A 103 -12.02 12.83 3.00
C GLU A 103 -10.90 11.98 3.60
N LEU A 104 -10.14 12.57 4.53
CA LEU A 104 -9.05 11.85 5.19
C LEU A 104 -9.56 10.60 5.92
N SER A 105 -10.75 10.67 6.52
CA SER A 105 -11.35 9.53 7.22
C SER A 105 -11.59 8.38 6.26
N GLU A 106 -12.10 8.66 5.06
CA GLU A 106 -12.36 7.65 4.05
C GLU A 106 -11.07 7.01 3.55
N LEU A 107 -10.03 7.82 3.28
CA LEU A 107 -8.72 7.29 2.89
C LEU A 107 -8.11 6.40 3.97
N LEU A 108 -8.25 6.79 5.24
CA LEU A 108 -7.74 6.02 6.37
C LEU A 108 -8.50 4.70 6.54
N GLU A 109 -9.83 4.73 6.53
CA GLU A 109 -10.69 3.56 6.69
C GLU A 109 -10.52 2.53 5.56
N GLN A 110 -10.27 2.99 4.32
CA GLN A 110 -10.14 2.10 3.17
C GLN A 110 -8.75 1.50 2.99
N ASN A 111 -7.71 2.05 3.63
CA ASN A 111 -6.32 1.66 3.36
C ASN A 111 -5.50 1.30 4.62
N PHE A 112 -5.98 1.67 5.81
CA PHE A 112 -5.23 1.53 7.06
C PHE A 112 -6.11 0.97 8.17
N LEU A 113 -5.48 0.62 9.29
CA LEU A 113 -6.18 0.12 10.48
C LEU A 113 -6.00 1.07 11.66
N ARG A 114 -7.02 1.15 12.50
CA ARG A 114 -7.03 1.95 13.73
C ARG A 114 -7.11 1.04 14.95
N TYR A 115 -6.28 1.30 15.95
CA TYR A 115 -6.38 0.59 17.22
C TYR A 115 -7.45 1.22 18.14
N GLU A 116 -8.54 0.50 18.38
CA GLU A 116 -9.70 0.98 19.14
C GLU A 116 -9.62 0.72 20.66
N SER A 117 -8.40 0.61 21.22
CA SER A 117 -8.17 0.31 22.65
C SER A 117 -8.79 -1.01 23.14
N LYS A 118 -9.11 -1.93 22.22
CA LYS A 118 -9.65 -3.26 22.51
C LYS A 118 -8.75 -4.33 21.89
N GLY A 119 -8.54 -5.42 22.62
CA GLY A 119 -7.73 -6.54 22.18
C GLY A 119 -6.23 -6.26 22.25
N THR A 120 -5.47 -6.99 21.42
CA THR A 120 -4.01 -6.92 21.40
C THR A 120 -3.52 -5.66 20.70
N ILE A 121 -2.53 -4.98 21.27
CA ILE A 121 -1.87 -3.84 20.61
C ILE A 121 -1.10 -4.37 19.39
N PRO A 122 -1.40 -3.88 18.17
CA PRO A 122 -0.73 -4.32 16.95
C PRO A 122 0.78 -4.16 17.02
N LYS A 123 1.54 -5.13 16.51
CA LYS A 123 3.01 -5.14 16.54
C LYS A 123 3.64 -3.86 15.96
N GLN A 124 3.00 -3.21 14.99
CA GLN A 124 3.41 -1.94 14.39
C GLN A 124 3.45 -0.83 15.44
N ILE A 125 2.41 -0.73 16.26
CA ILE A 125 2.32 0.23 17.36
C ILE A 125 3.29 -0.16 18.48
N VAL A 126 3.40 -1.45 18.81
CA VAL A 126 4.36 -1.94 19.81
C VAL A 126 5.80 -1.60 19.43
N SER A 127 6.18 -1.81 18.16
CA SER A 127 7.50 -1.48 17.63
C SER A 127 7.80 0.01 17.79
N TRP A 128 6.84 0.87 17.47
CA TRP A 128 6.96 2.31 17.72
C TRP A 128 7.06 2.65 19.21
N LEU A 129 6.23 2.06 20.08
CA LEU A 129 6.28 2.29 21.52
C LEU A 129 7.64 1.90 22.13
N LYS A 130 8.27 0.82 21.65
CA LYS A 130 9.62 0.40 22.08
C LYS A 130 10.71 1.46 21.82
N GLN A 131 10.46 2.46 20.97
CA GLN A 131 11.41 3.57 20.75
C GLN A 131 11.52 4.48 21.98
N SER A 132 10.46 4.60 22.79
CA SER A 132 10.44 5.36 24.04
C SER A 132 10.99 4.53 25.21
N SER A 133 11.87 5.10 26.03
CA SER A 133 12.45 4.42 27.20
C SER A 133 11.37 3.95 28.19
N THR A 134 10.41 4.81 28.50
CA THR A 134 9.34 4.53 29.47
C THR A 134 8.44 3.36 29.07
N HIS A 135 8.10 3.26 27.79
CA HIS A 135 7.25 2.20 27.27
C HIS A 135 8.04 0.90 27.06
N ARG A 136 9.31 0.99 26.64
CA ARG A 136 10.19 -0.17 26.42
C ARG A 136 10.33 -1.04 27.66
N ASP A 137 10.57 -0.46 28.83
CA ASP A 137 10.79 -1.21 30.07
C ASP A 137 9.52 -1.95 30.51
N LYS A 138 8.35 -1.34 30.29
CA LYS A 138 7.05 -1.99 30.54
C LYS A 138 6.81 -3.14 29.57
N ILE A 139 7.04 -2.92 28.27
CA ILE A 139 6.83 -3.95 27.25
C ILE A 139 7.74 -5.16 27.51
N LYS A 140 9.02 -4.95 27.85
CA LYS A 140 9.94 -6.05 28.20
C LYS A 140 9.42 -6.92 29.34
N LYS A 141 8.97 -6.30 30.44
CA LYS A 141 8.40 -7.02 31.60
C LYS A 141 7.16 -7.84 31.24
N ILE A 142 6.37 -7.39 30.26
CA ILE A 142 5.18 -8.11 29.80
C ILE A 142 5.59 -9.27 28.88
N GLU A 143 6.51 -9.04 27.96
CA GLU A 143 7.04 -10.07 27.04
C GLU A 143 7.80 -11.19 27.78
N GLU A 144 8.41 -10.90 28.92
CA GLU A 144 9.05 -11.90 29.79
C GLU A 144 8.05 -12.86 30.46
N ASN A 145 6.80 -12.43 30.65
CA ASN A 145 5.76 -13.17 31.37
C ASN A 145 4.67 -13.77 30.46
N SER A 146 4.76 -13.54 29.14
CA SER A 146 3.75 -13.95 28.17
C SER A 146 4.39 -14.66 26.97
N SER A 147 3.72 -15.69 26.45
CA SER A 147 4.11 -16.34 25.20
C SER A 147 4.04 -15.32 24.06
N THR A 148 5.15 -15.11 23.35
CA THR A 148 5.30 -14.06 22.34
C THR A 148 4.57 -14.46 21.06
N ASP A 149 3.27 -14.17 20.98
CA ASP A 149 2.54 -14.33 19.73
C ASP A 149 2.97 -13.24 18.73
N LYS A 150 3.20 -13.66 17.48
CA LYS A 150 3.70 -12.80 16.38
C LYS A 150 2.71 -11.71 15.94
N ILE A 151 1.55 -11.62 16.59
CA ILE A 151 0.39 -10.80 16.19
C ILE A 151 0.44 -9.43 16.85
N GLY A 152 0.87 -9.34 18.12
CA GLY A 152 0.85 -8.09 18.88
C GLY A 152 1.14 -8.30 20.36
N LEU A 153 0.96 -7.24 21.16
CA LEU A 153 1.13 -7.27 22.61
C LEU A 153 -0.23 -7.31 23.29
N GLU A 154 -0.54 -8.41 23.98
CA GLU A 154 -1.67 -8.48 24.90
C GLU A 154 -1.26 -7.86 26.25
N THR A 155 -1.98 -6.84 26.70
CA THR A 155 -1.68 -6.14 27.94
C THR A 155 -2.92 -5.46 28.52
N ASN A 156 -2.99 -5.40 29.85
CA ASN A 156 -3.95 -4.59 30.59
C ASN A 156 -3.34 -3.27 31.11
N ASP A 157 -2.11 -2.95 30.71
CA ASP A 157 -1.42 -1.72 31.14
C ASP A 157 -2.07 -0.49 30.49
N SER A 158 -2.75 0.32 31.32
CA SER A 158 -3.48 1.50 30.86
C SER A 158 -2.58 2.55 30.19
N LEU A 159 -1.30 2.63 30.54
CA LEU A 159 -0.38 3.57 29.89
C LEU A 159 -0.08 3.15 28.45
N LEU A 160 0.16 1.85 28.22
CA LEU A 160 0.41 1.33 26.87
C LEU A 160 -0.85 1.42 26.00
N ILE A 161 -2.02 1.08 26.55
CA ILE A 161 -3.30 1.16 25.83
C ILE A 161 -3.60 2.61 25.46
N ASN A 162 -3.48 3.56 26.38
CA ASN A 162 -3.73 4.98 26.10
C ASN A 162 -2.71 5.55 25.09
N ALA A 163 -1.45 5.13 25.17
CA ALA A 163 -0.43 5.54 24.20
C ALA A 163 -0.67 4.95 22.81
N ALA A 164 -1.35 3.81 22.70
CA ALA A 164 -1.68 3.16 21.42
C ALA A 164 -3.03 3.61 20.84
N LYS A 165 -3.96 4.05 21.69
CA LYS A 165 -5.35 4.33 21.35
C LYS A 165 -5.49 5.35 20.20
N ASP A 166 -6.46 5.08 19.33
CA ASP A 166 -6.85 5.93 18.18
C ASP A 166 -5.73 6.16 17.16
N LYS A 167 -4.64 5.40 17.24
CA LYS A 167 -3.55 5.46 16.28
C LYS A 167 -3.86 4.60 15.07
N TRP A 168 -3.71 5.22 13.91
CA TRP A 168 -3.69 4.56 12.62
C TRP A 168 -2.33 3.92 12.37
N TYR A 169 -2.30 2.78 11.70
CA TYR A 169 -1.08 2.05 11.36
C TYR A 169 -1.22 1.31 10.03
N VAL A 170 -0.08 0.95 9.44
CA VAL A 170 -0.03 0.20 8.19
C VAL A 170 -0.36 -1.28 8.46
N PRO A 171 -1.39 -1.84 7.80
CA PRO A 171 -1.79 -3.24 7.96
C PRO A 171 -0.66 -4.20 7.55
N ASP A 172 -0.67 -5.40 8.14
CA ASP A 172 0.18 -6.51 7.69
C ASP A 172 -0.31 -7.10 6.36
N PRO A 173 0.51 -7.83 5.58
CA PRO A 173 0.14 -8.37 4.28
C PRO A 173 -1.21 -9.12 4.26
N ASN A 174 -1.50 -9.91 5.29
CA ASN A 174 -2.77 -10.63 5.41
C ASN A 174 -3.97 -9.68 5.59
N GLN A 175 -3.81 -8.64 6.41
CA GLN A 175 -4.84 -7.62 6.65
C GLN A 175 -5.03 -6.73 5.41
N THR A 176 -3.94 -6.46 4.69
CA THR A 176 -3.96 -5.70 3.44
C THR A 176 -4.84 -6.39 2.40
N ILE A 177 -4.76 -7.72 2.26
CA ILE A 177 -5.58 -8.48 1.30
C ILE A 177 -7.07 -8.29 1.57
N ASP A 178 -7.50 -8.34 2.84
CA ASP A 178 -8.91 -8.21 3.18
C ASP A 178 -9.42 -6.76 3.00
N LEU A 179 -8.59 -5.77 3.34
CA LEU A 179 -8.87 -4.36 3.07
C LEU A 179 -8.96 -4.10 1.56
N GLU A 180 -8.03 -4.63 0.76
CA GLU A 180 -8.01 -4.49 -0.69
C GLU A 180 -9.28 -5.07 -1.32
N LYS A 181 -9.78 -6.22 -0.87
CA LYS A 181 -11.05 -6.79 -1.35
C LYS A 181 -12.25 -5.88 -1.07
N LEU A 182 -12.33 -5.32 0.14
CA LEU A 182 -13.41 -4.40 0.51
C LEU A 182 -13.33 -3.11 -0.28
N ARG A 183 -12.13 -2.55 -0.44
CA ARG A 183 -11.85 -1.37 -1.24
C ARG A 183 -12.20 -1.61 -2.70
N GLU A 184 -11.74 -2.71 -3.31
CA GLU A 184 -12.05 -3.10 -4.68
C GLU A 184 -13.57 -3.19 -4.90
N LYS A 185 -14.31 -3.80 -3.98
CA LYS A 185 -15.78 -3.86 -4.07
C LYS A 185 -16.42 -2.47 -4.07
N SER A 186 -15.93 -1.55 -3.25
CA SER A 186 -16.41 -0.15 -3.22
C SER A 186 -16.10 0.56 -4.53
N LEU A 187 -14.86 0.46 -5.01
CA LEU A 187 -14.39 1.07 -6.26
C LEU A 187 -15.19 0.57 -7.48
N LEU A 188 -15.48 -0.73 -7.54
CA LEU A 188 -16.29 -1.31 -8.62
C LEU A 188 -17.75 -0.86 -8.58
N LYS A 189 -18.30 -0.62 -7.38
CA LYS A 189 -19.65 -0.06 -7.25
C LYS A 189 -19.69 1.36 -7.80
N GLU A 190 -18.70 2.19 -7.47
CA GLU A 190 -18.57 3.55 -7.99
C GLU A 190 -18.33 3.57 -9.50
N PHE A 191 -17.48 2.67 -10.02
CA PHE A 191 -17.27 2.50 -11.46
C PHE A 191 -18.56 2.20 -12.23
N GLU A 192 -19.44 1.37 -11.68
CA GLU A 192 -20.74 1.07 -12.29
C GLU A 192 -21.65 2.30 -12.40
N GLU A 193 -21.50 3.30 -11.51
CA GLU A 193 -22.21 4.57 -11.62
C GLU A 193 -21.68 5.39 -12.81
N TYR A 194 -20.36 5.39 -13.04
CA TYR A 194 -19.74 6.06 -14.18
C TYR A 194 -20.14 5.42 -15.51
N ARG A 195 -20.19 4.08 -15.54
CA ARG A 195 -20.68 3.31 -16.69
C ARG A 195 -22.12 3.70 -17.04
N LYS A 196 -23.02 3.75 -16.04
CA LYS A 196 -24.44 4.08 -16.21
C LYS A 196 -24.72 5.56 -16.45
N SER A 197 -23.73 6.42 -16.20
CA SER A 197 -23.86 7.86 -16.45
C SER A 197 -24.21 8.13 -17.91
N LYS A 198 -25.24 8.97 -18.10
CA LYS A 198 -25.67 9.47 -19.42
C LYS A 198 -24.80 10.64 -19.91
N GLN A 199 -23.86 11.11 -19.09
CA GLN A 199 -22.97 12.20 -19.47
C GLN A 199 -22.00 11.74 -20.57
N LYS A 200 -21.82 12.58 -21.60
CA LYS A 200 -20.84 12.34 -22.66
C LYS A 200 -19.40 12.41 -22.14
N LYS A 201 -19.13 13.25 -21.14
CA LYS A 201 -17.82 13.39 -20.48
C LYS A 201 -18.01 13.52 -18.97
N LEU A 202 -17.24 12.77 -18.19
CA LEU A 202 -17.16 12.86 -16.74
C LEU A 202 -16.36 14.10 -16.35
N LYS A 203 -16.95 14.94 -15.49
CA LYS A 203 -16.30 16.18 -15.03
C LYS A 203 -15.43 15.98 -13.79
N VAL A 204 -15.92 15.19 -12.85
CA VAL A 204 -15.25 14.83 -11.60
C VAL A 204 -15.52 13.35 -11.38
N PHE A 205 -14.46 12.57 -11.17
CA PHE A 205 -14.54 11.14 -10.94
C PHE A 205 -13.32 10.69 -10.14
N ARG A 206 -13.46 9.55 -9.48
CA ARG A 206 -12.41 8.89 -8.73
C ARG A 206 -11.60 8.03 -9.68
N LEU A 207 -10.32 8.36 -9.86
CA LEU A 207 -9.47 7.70 -10.84
C LEU A 207 -9.24 6.23 -10.49
N GLU A 208 -9.13 5.91 -9.20
CA GLU A 208 -8.99 4.55 -8.71
C GLU A 208 -10.20 3.66 -9.04
N ALA A 209 -11.41 4.22 -9.06
CA ALA A 209 -12.60 3.48 -9.45
C ALA A 209 -12.56 3.11 -10.94
N VAL A 210 -12.12 4.04 -11.80
CA VAL A 210 -11.90 3.77 -13.22
C VAL A 210 -10.86 2.68 -13.43
N ARG A 211 -9.71 2.78 -12.74
CA ARG A 211 -8.63 1.78 -12.82
C ARG A 211 -9.11 0.39 -12.39
N ALA A 212 -9.84 0.29 -11.27
CA ALA A 212 -10.41 -0.96 -10.79
C ALA A 212 -11.41 -1.55 -11.80
N GLY A 213 -12.28 -0.70 -12.37
CA GLY A 213 -13.23 -1.09 -13.40
C GLY A 213 -12.56 -1.60 -14.68
N PHE A 214 -11.52 -0.91 -15.16
CA PHE A 214 -10.78 -1.31 -16.36
C PHE A 214 -10.01 -2.61 -16.13
N ALA A 215 -9.35 -2.76 -14.98
CA ALA A 215 -8.64 -3.98 -14.62
C ALA A 215 -9.59 -5.19 -14.56
N LYS A 216 -10.78 -5.01 -13.98
CA LYS A 216 -11.82 -6.05 -13.97
C LYS A 216 -12.36 -6.35 -15.36
N ALA A 217 -12.71 -5.32 -16.14
CA ALA A 217 -13.20 -5.49 -17.51
C ALA A 217 -12.18 -6.22 -18.39
N TRP A 218 -10.90 -5.92 -18.23
CA TRP A 218 -9.80 -6.60 -18.91
C TRP A 218 -9.72 -8.08 -18.55
N LYS A 219 -9.79 -8.40 -17.26
CA LYS A 219 -9.80 -9.79 -16.75
C LYS A 219 -11.01 -10.57 -17.28
N ASP A 220 -12.16 -9.91 -17.37
CA ASP A 220 -13.41 -10.48 -17.86
C ASP A 220 -13.52 -10.47 -19.40
N LYS A 221 -12.46 -10.01 -20.10
CA LYS A 221 -12.40 -9.85 -21.57
C LYS A 221 -13.48 -8.95 -22.16
N ASN A 222 -14.02 -8.03 -21.36
CA ASN A 222 -14.98 -7.04 -21.80
C ASN A 222 -14.26 -5.78 -22.30
N TYR A 223 -13.60 -5.90 -23.45
CA TYR A 223 -12.82 -4.81 -24.05
C TYR A 223 -13.70 -3.63 -24.47
N GLN A 224 -14.92 -3.89 -24.93
CA GLN A 224 -15.88 -2.86 -25.31
C GLN A 224 -16.20 -1.92 -24.14
N LEU A 225 -16.38 -2.47 -22.93
CA LEU A 225 -16.62 -1.67 -21.72
C LEU A 225 -15.48 -0.70 -21.41
N ILE A 226 -14.23 -1.11 -21.66
CA ILE A 226 -13.06 -0.25 -21.45
C ILE A 226 -13.13 0.94 -22.41
N VAL A 227 -13.37 0.68 -23.69
CA VAL A 227 -13.49 1.71 -24.73
C VAL A 227 -14.65 2.66 -24.44
N ASP A 228 -15.85 2.13 -24.18
CA ASP A 228 -17.07 2.90 -23.92
C ASP A 228 -16.91 3.89 -22.74
N VAL A 229 -16.21 3.46 -21.68
CA VAL A 229 -15.98 4.31 -20.50
C VAL A 229 -14.79 5.25 -20.72
N ALA A 230 -13.74 4.82 -21.43
CA ALA A 230 -12.61 5.68 -21.79
C ALA A 230 -13.05 6.88 -22.63
N GLU A 231 -14.01 6.70 -23.54
CA GLU A 231 -14.60 7.80 -24.31
C GLU A 231 -15.30 8.84 -23.42
N LYS A 232 -15.77 8.48 -22.23
CA LYS A 232 -16.34 9.41 -21.25
C LYS A 232 -15.29 10.15 -20.43
N ILE A 233 -14.04 9.72 -20.45
CA ILE A 233 -12.95 10.35 -19.70
C ILE A 233 -12.35 11.50 -20.53
N PRO A 234 -11.97 12.63 -19.92
CA PRO A 234 -11.19 13.65 -20.61
C PRO A 234 -9.86 13.08 -21.11
N GLU A 235 -9.55 13.28 -22.40
CA GLU A 235 -8.39 12.69 -23.06
C GLU A 235 -7.08 12.98 -22.33
N LYS A 236 -6.92 14.20 -21.82
CA LYS A 236 -5.78 14.61 -21.00
C LYS A 236 -5.57 13.70 -19.79
N VAL A 237 -6.64 13.37 -19.06
CA VAL A 237 -6.55 12.50 -17.87
C VAL A 237 -6.24 11.06 -18.27
N LEU A 238 -6.82 10.59 -19.39
CA LEU A 238 -6.55 9.26 -19.91
C LEU A 238 -5.06 9.09 -20.32
N GLN A 239 -4.49 10.10 -20.97
CA GLN A 239 -3.09 10.10 -21.43
C GLN A 239 -2.08 10.29 -20.30
N GLU A 240 -2.43 11.07 -19.27
CA GLU A 240 -1.56 11.28 -18.10
C GLU A 240 -1.49 10.04 -17.19
N ASP A 241 -2.41 9.08 -17.33
CA ASP A 241 -2.45 7.85 -16.55
C ASP A 241 -1.90 6.65 -17.35
N PRO A 242 -0.69 6.15 -17.04
CA PRO A 242 -0.07 5.06 -17.77
C PRO A 242 -0.86 3.73 -17.73
N LYS A 243 -1.62 3.49 -16.66
CA LYS A 243 -2.41 2.25 -16.50
C LYS A 243 -3.65 2.32 -17.38
N LEU A 244 -4.32 3.47 -17.41
CA LEU A 244 -5.54 3.63 -18.20
C LEU A 244 -5.25 3.66 -19.70
N ILE A 245 -4.24 4.41 -20.16
CA ILE A 245 -3.88 4.43 -21.59
C ILE A 245 -3.48 3.05 -22.07
N MET A 246 -2.66 2.32 -21.30
CA MET A 246 -2.26 0.96 -21.63
C MET A 246 -3.47 0.01 -21.77
N LEU A 247 -4.43 0.08 -20.84
CA LEU A 247 -5.62 -0.78 -20.91
C LEU A 247 -6.55 -0.40 -22.07
N TYR A 248 -6.66 0.90 -22.37
CA TYR A 248 -7.44 1.40 -23.48
C TYR A 248 -6.87 0.99 -24.84
N ASP A 249 -5.58 1.23 -25.08
CA ASP A 249 -4.91 0.88 -26.34
C ASP A 249 -4.97 -0.63 -26.58
N ASN A 250 -4.72 -1.42 -25.54
CA ASN A 250 -4.82 -2.87 -25.61
C ASN A 250 -6.25 -3.35 -25.87
N ALA A 251 -7.28 -2.64 -25.36
CA ALA A 251 -8.67 -2.98 -25.60
C ALA A 251 -9.08 -2.65 -27.05
N MET A 252 -8.65 -1.50 -27.58
CA MET A 252 -8.86 -1.13 -28.98
C MET A 252 -8.25 -2.16 -29.93
N ASN A 253 -6.99 -2.53 -29.73
CA ASN A 253 -6.30 -3.56 -30.53
C ASN A 253 -6.96 -4.95 -30.50
N ARG A 254 -7.83 -5.22 -29.52
CA ARG A 254 -8.57 -6.49 -29.40
C ARG A 254 -9.95 -6.45 -30.07
N LEU A 255 -10.44 -5.26 -30.36
CA LEU A 255 -11.74 -5.03 -31.01
C LEU A 255 -11.59 -4.79 -32.53
N GLU A 256 -10.41 -4.35 -32.97
CA GLU A 256 -9.99 -4.39 -34.38
C GLU A 256 -9.74 -5.84 -34.87
#